data_AF-A0A2Z6NE53-F1
#
_entry.id   AF-A0A2Z6NE53-F1
#
_cell.length_a   1.000
_cell.length_b   1.000
_cell.length_c   1.000
_cell.angle_alpha   90.00
_cell.angle_beta   90.00
_cell.angle_gamma   90.00
#
_symmetry.space_group_name_H-M   'P 1'
#
loop_
_entity.id
_entity.type
_entity.pdbx_description
1 polymer ?
#
loop_
_entity_poly.entity_id
_entity_poly.type
_entity_poly.pdbx_seq_one_letter_code
_entity_poly.pdbx_strand_id
1 'polypeptide(L)' 'MKIGSLHLLQDRLPTKANLTTRGCLSSAVYHCVSGCGEVESAQHLFLSCSIFGALWPTVSSWIGSSLVTSQTLPVY' A
#
# COMPACT_ATOMS: atom_id res chain seq x y z
N MET A 1 1.39 9.62 18.05
CA MET A 1 0.29 8.72 17.67
C MET A 1 0.84 7.31 17.54
N LYS A 2 0.61 6.43 18.53
CA LYS A 2 1.02 5.02 18.45
C LYS A 2 -0.03 4.29 17.61
N ILE A 3 0.17 4.27 16.30
CA ILE A 3 -0.63 3.45 15.39
C ILE A 3 -0.24 2.01 15.69
N GLY A 4 -1.19 1.23 16.20
CA GLY A 4 -1.00 -0.17 16.56
C GLY A 4 -0.37 -0.96 15.41
N SER A 5 0.59 -1.81 15.76
CA SER A 5 1.57 -2.46 14.89
C SER A 5 1.04 -2.90 13.52
N LEU A 6 1.71 -2.39 12.48
CA LEU A 6 1.59 -2.77 11.06
C LEU A 6 1.58 -4.29 10.82
N HIS A 7 2.16 -5.07 11.74
CA HIS A 7 2.15 -6.53 11.75
C HIS A 7 0.75 -7.17 11.76
N LEU A 8 -0.29 -6.50 12.31
CA LEU A 8 -1.66 -7.02 12.25
C LEU A 8 -2.34 -6.80 10.90
N LEU A 9 -1.84 -5.87 10.08
CA LEU A 9 -2.41 -5.53 8.78
C LEU A 9 -1.69 -6.21 7.61
N GLN A 10 -0.48 -6.76 7.82
CA GLN A 10 0.38 -7.30 6.77
C GLN A 10 -0.35 -8.27 5.82
N ASP A 11 -1.27 -9.08 6.34
CA ASP A 11 -2.09 -9.99 5.52
C ASP A 11 -3.61 -9.79 5.66
N ARG A 12 -4.05 -8.75 6.38
CA ARG A 12 -5.50 -8.49 6.59
C ARG A 12 -6.10 -7.54 5.57
N LEU A 13 -5.28 -6.78 4.85
CA LEU A 13 -5.78 -5.98 3.76
C LEU A 13 -6.25 -6.91 2.63
N PRO A 14 -7.47 -6.70 2.09
CA PRO A 14 -7.98 -7.48 0.98
C PRO A 14 -7.32 -7.05 -0.35
N THR A 15 -5.99 -7.14 -0.41
CA THR A 15 -5.24 -6.91 -1.64
C THR A 15 -5.41 -8.12 -2.57
N LYS A 16 -5.32 -7.92 -3.89
CA LYS A 16 -5.38 -9.05 -4.83
C LYS A 16 -4.30 -10.11 -4.57
N ALA A 17 -3.11 -9.70 -4.13
CA ALA A 17 -2.08 -10.64 -3.70
C ALA A 17 -2.57 -11.54 -2.55
N ASN A 18 -3.12 -10.95 -1.48
CA ASN A 18 -3.61 -11.69 -0.32
C ASN A 18 -4.82 -12.58 -0.65
N LEU A 19 -5.73 -12.08 -1.46
CA LEU A 19 -6.92 -12.83 -1.90
C LEU A 19 -6.53 -14.04 -2.76
N THR A 20 -5.51 -13.91 -3.59
CA THR A 20 -5.07 -15.03 -4.41
C THR A 20 -4.28 -16.07 -3.62
N THR A 21 -3.42 -15.64 -2.68
CA THR A 21 -2.77 -16.56 -1.72
C THR A 21 -3.78 -17.38 -0.92
N ARG A 22 -4.96 -16.81 -0.65
CA ARG A 22 -6.09 -17.49 0.03
C ARG A 22 -6.98 -18.32 -0.89
N GLY A 23 -6.70 -18.34 -2.21
CA GLY A 23 -7.51 -19.05 -3.20
C GLY A 23 -8.87 -18.41 -3.50
N CYS A 24 -9.09 -17.15 -3.10
CA CYS A 24 -10.33 -16.42 -3.36
C CYS A 24 -10.39 -15.83 -4.78
N LEU A 25 -9.23 -15.55 -5.40
CA LEU A 25 -9.12 -15.04 -6.76
C LEU A 25 -8.31 -16.02 -7.63
N SER A 26 -8.64 -16.07 -8.93
CA SER A 26 -7.82 -16.77 -9.92
C SER A 26 -6.53 -16.00 -10.19
N SER A 27 -5.46 -16.74 -10.49
CA SER A 27 -4.11 -16.26 -10.78
C SER A 27 -3.99 -15.28 -11.97
N ALA A 28 -5.09 -14.88 -12.60
CA ALA A 28 -5.10 -13.91 -13.69
C ALA A 28 -5.23 -12.44 -13.20
N VAL A 29 -5.47 -12.19 -11.90
CA VAL A 29 -5.88 -10.86 -11.41
C VAL A 29 -4.98 -10.34 -10.28
N TYR A 30 -3.67 -10.29 -10.47
CA TYR A 30 -2.74 -9.78 -9.44
C TYR A 30 -2.37 -8.31 -9.57
N HIS A 31 -2.60 -7.71 -10.74
CA HIS A 31 -2.11 -6.36 -11.01
C HIS A 31 -2.89 -5.30 -10.22
N CYS A 32 -2.15 -4.26 -9.82
CA CYS A 32 -2.63 -3.11 -9.09
C CYS A 32 -3.86 -2.50 -9.77
N VAL A 33 -4.91 -2.24 -8.99
CA VAL A 33 -6.14 -1.58 -9.45
C VAL A 33 -5.90 -0.22 -10.09
N SER A 34 -4.77 0.44 -9.78
CA SER A 34 -4.39 1.71 -10.41
C SER A 34 -3.95 1.55 -11.88
N GLY A 35 -3.72 0.32 -12.34
CA GLY A 35 -3.26 0.04 -13.69
C GLY A 35 -1.76 0.27 -13.91
N CYS A 36 -0.96 0.48 -12.84
CA CYS A 36 0.47 0.71 -12.96
C CYS A 36 1.32 -0.54 -13.27
N GLY A 37 0.70 -1.68 -13.59
CA GLY A 37 1.37 -2.93 -14.01
C GLY A 37 1.97 -3.78 -12.88
N GLU A 38 2.22 -3.22 -11.70
CA GLU A 38 2.78 -3.93 -10.55
C GLU A 38 1.78 -4.82 -9.81
N VAL A 39 2.26 -5.74 -8.97
CA VAL A 39 1.42 -6.58 -8.11
C VAL A 39 0.74 -5.74 -7.04
N GLU A 40 -0.57 -5.93 -6.85
CA GLU A 40 -1.33 -5.28 -5.80
C GLU A 40 -1.02 -5.90 -4.43
N SER A 41 0.03 -5.40 -3.77
CA SER A 41 0.38 -5.71 -2.39
C SER A 41 0.17 -4.50 -1.48
N ALA A 42 0.11 -4.72 -0.16
CA ALA A 42 0.00 -3.60 0.78
C ALA A 42 1.22 -2.67 0.69
N GLN A 43 2.42 -3.22 0.56
CA GLN A 43 3.63 -2.42 0.34
C GLN A 43 3.53 -1.58 -0.92
N HIS A 44 3.09 -2.17 -2.04
CA HIS A 44 2.92 -1.42 -3.28
C HIS A 44 1.89 -0.29 -3.11
N LEU A 45 0.70 -0.57 -2.58
CA LEU A 45 -0.36 0.43 -2.41
C LEU A 45 0.04 1.61 -1.52
N PHE A 46 0.76 1.35 -0.43
CA PHE A 46 1.10 2.39 0.55
C PHE A 46 2.45 3.07 0.32
N LEU A 47 3.41 2.42 -0.35
CA LEU A 47 4.80 2.89 -0.41
C LEU A 47 5.35 3.11 -1.81
N SER A 48 4.86 2.42 -2.84
CA SER A 48 5.55 2.37 -4.15
C SER A 48 4.68 2.65 -5.36
N CYS A 49 3.35 2.59 -5.23
CA CYS A 49 2.45 2.90 -6.33
C CYS A 49 2.48 4.40 -6.61
N SER A 50 2.88 4.78 -7.81
CA SER A 50 2.96 6.19 -8.22
C SER A 50 1.61 6.91 -8.12
N ILE A 51 0.50 6.22 -8.43
CA ILE A 51 -0.84 6.80 -8.35
C ILE A 51 -1.28 6.99 -6.90
N PHE A 52 -1.20 5.95 -6.05
CA PHE A 52 -1.58 6.09 -4.64
C PHE A 52 -0.63 7.00 -3.85
N GLY A 53 0.66 6.99 -4.18
CA GLY A 53 1.64 7.92 -3.62
C GLY A 53 1.29 9.37 -3.92
N ALA A 54 0.81 9.67 -5.13
CA ALA A 54 0.35 11.02 -5.50
C ALA A 54 -0.95 11.44 -4.79
N LEU A 55 -1.79 10.49 -4.35
CA LEU A 55 -3.03 10.77 -3.61
C LEU A 55 -2.78 11.08 -2.13
N TRP A 56 -1.69 10.59 -1.55
CA TRP A 56 -1.45 10.68 -0.11
C TRP A 56 -1.40 12.11 0.44
N PRO A 57 -0.81 13.11 -0.26
CA PRO A 57 -0.90 14.51 0.15
C PRO A 57 -2.33 15.07 0.19
N THR A 58 -3.17 14.66 -0.76
CA THR A 58 -4.57 15.07 -0.79
C THR A 58 -5.34 14.44 0.37
N VAL A 59 -5.12 13.14 0.62
CA VAL A 59 -5.75 12.43 1.75
C VAL A 59 -5.30 13.02 3.09
N SER A 60 -4.00 13.30 3.26
CA SER A 60 -3.46 13.87 4.49
C SER A 60 -4.02 15.27 4.77
N SER A 61 -4.14 16.09 3.72
CA SER A 61 -4.79 17.40 3.82
C SER A 61 -6.26 17.29 4.23
N TRP A 62 -7.01 16.35 3.65
CA TRP A 62 -8.42 16.13 3.97
C TRP A 62 -8.65 15.71 5.43
N ILE A 63 -7.78 14.85 5.98
CA ILE A 63 -7.88 14.40 7.39
C ILE A 63 -7.20 15.33 8.39
N GLY A 64 -6.60 16.45 7.94
CA GLY A 64 -5.86 17.37 8.80
C GLY A 64 -4.58 16.79 9.39
N SER A 65 -3.96 15.80 8.73
CA SER A 65 -2.72 15.16 9.16
C SER A 65 -1.51 15.71 8.40
N SER A 66 -0.40 15.90 9.11
CA SER A 66 0.91 16.13 8.48
C SER A 66 1.43 14.85 7.83
N LEU A 67 2.04 14.99 6.66
CA LEU A 67 2.64 13.89 5.91
C LEU A 67 4.07 13.68 6.40
N VAL A 68 4.40 12.46 6.83
CA VAL A 68 5.78 12.09 7.13
C VAL A 68 6.38 11.46 5.89
N THR A 69 7.33 12.16 5.26
CA THR A 69 8.12 11.60 4.16
C THR A 69 9.15 10.63 4.70
N SER A 70 9.12 9.38 4.21
CA SER A 70 10.15 8.39 4.51
C SER A 70 11.44 8.80 3.81
N GLN A 71 12.45 9.24 4.58
CA GLN A 71 13.78 9.49 4.04
C GLN A 71 14.53 8.16 3.99
N THR A 72 15.02 7.78 2.81
CA THR A 72 15.93 6.65 2.66
C THR A 72 17.21 6.97 3.44
N LEU A 73 17.50 6.23 4.51
CA LEU A 73 18.75 6.39 5.24
C LEU A 73 19.92 6.08 4.29
N PRO A 74 20.96 6.93 4.21
CA PRO A 74 22.15 6.62 3.45
C PRO A 74 22.83 5.42 4.12
N VAL A 75 23.05 4.36 3.34
CA VAL A 75 23.86 3.22 3.76
C VAL A 75 25.31 3.69 3.68
N TYR A 76 25.94 3.90 4.85
CA TYR A 76 27.39 4.07 4.97
C TYR A 76 28.06 2.70 5.02
#